data_AF-A0A211VJD7-F1
#
_entry.id   AF-A0A211VJD7-F1
#
_cell.length_a   1.000
_cell.length_b   1.000
_cell.length_c   1.000
_cell.angle_alpha   90.00
_cell.angle_beta   90.00
_cell.angle_gamma   90.00
#
_symmetry.space_group_name_H-M   'P 1'
#
loop_
_entity.id
_entity.type
_entity.pdbx_description
1 polymer ?
#
loop_
_entity_poly.entity_id
_entity_poly.type
_entity_poly.pdbx_seq_one_letter_code
_entity_poly.pdbx_strand_id
1 'polypeptide(L)' 'MASALLRQARDDCRGDRLFTSCNRSNLPMRRLLEREGFQPSGVIDNLDEGDPELVFVRFLAPSR' A
#
# COMPACT_ATOMS: atom_id res chain seq x y z
N MET A 1 -8.00 11.42 -7.24
CA MET A 1 -6.89 11.06 -8.14
C MET A 1 -6.11 9.86 -7.62
N ALA A 2 -5.55 9.89 -6.40
CA ALA A 2 -4.78 8.78 -5.84
C ALA A 2 -5.53 7.42 -5.78
N SER A 3 -6.80 7.38 -5.34
CA SER A 3 -7.63 6.16 -5.43
C SER A 3 -7.75 5.61 -6.86
N ALA A 4 -7.80 6.47 -7.88
CA ALA A 4 -7.94 6.02 -9.27
C ALA A 4 -6.66 5.31 -9.75
N LEU A 5 -5.49 5.83 -9.37
CA LEU A 5 -4.21 5.17 -9.65
C LEU A 5 -4.08 3.84 -8.92
N LEU A 6 -4.49 3.77 -7.65
CA LEU A 6 -4.50 2.51 -6.90
C LEU A 6 -5.47 1.50 -7.52
N ARG A 7 -6.62 1.94 -8.05
CA ARG A 7 -7.54 1.06 -8.80
C ARG A 7 -6.88 0.52 -10.06
N GLN A 8 -6.33 1.40 -10.88
CA GLN A 8 -5.66 1.00 -12.11
C GLN A 8 -4.50 0.02 -11.85
N ALA A 9 -3.68 0.29 -10.83
CA ALA A 9 -2.58 -0.58 -10.44
C ALA A 9 -3.06 -1.98 -10.01
N ARG A 10 -4.25 -2.11 -9.42
CA ARG A 10 -4.85 -3.43 -9.12
C ARG A 10 -5.34 -4.12 -10.38
N ASP A 11 -6.00 -3.38 -11.26
CA ASP A 11 -6.55 -3.92 -12.50
C ASP A 11 -5.44 -4.44 -13.43
N ASP A 12 -4.27 -3.79 -13.41
CA ASP A 12 -3.08 -4.19 -14.17
C ASP A 12 -2.24 -5.28 -13.47
N CYS A 13 -2.47 -5.55 -12.19
CA CYS A 13 -1.69 -6.51 -11.42
C CYS A 13 -2.11 -7.95 -11.76
N ARG A 14 -1.19 -8.73 -12.29
CA ARG A 14 -1.40 -10.16 -12.61
C ARG A 14 -1.09 -11.11 -11.44
N GLY A 15 -0.66 -10.58 -10.31
CA GLY A 15 -0.32 -11.34 -9.11
C GLY A 15 -1.50 -11.51 -8.16
N ASP A 16 -1.29 -12.29 -7.10
CA ASP A 16 -2.28 -12.49 -6.02
C ASP A 16 -2.24 -11.40 -4.94
N ARG A 17 -1.33 -10.44 -5.07
CA ARG A 17 -1.13 -9.36 -4.09
C ARG A 17 -0.43 -8.15 -4.67
N LEU A 18 -0.79 -7.00 -4.13
CA LEU A 18 -0.14 -5.72 -4.39
C LEU A 18 0.47 -5.20 -3.08
N PHE A 19 1.75 -4.82 -3.12
CA PHE A 19 2.43 -4.17 -2.01
C PHE A 19 2.70 -2.71 -2.32
N THR A 20 2.71 -1.89 -1.28
CA THR A 20 3.16 -0.50 -1.33
C THR A 20 3.59 -0.07 0.07
N SER A 21 4.25 1.08 0.18
CA SER A 21 4.64 1.63 1.47
C SER A 21 4.40 3.14 1.50
N CYS A 22 4.34 3.68 2.71
CA CYS A 22 4.53 5.10 2.94
C CYS A 22 5.15 5.34 4.31
N ASN A 23 5.89 6.43 4.48
CA ASN A 23 6.37 6.88 5.78
C ASN A 23 5.26 6.90 6.84
N ARG A 24 5.64 6.63 8.10
CA ARG A 24 4.75 6.64 9.26
C ARG A 24 4.05 7.98 9.42
N SER A 25 4.72 9.09 9.13
CA SER A 25 4.16 10.44 9.22
C SER A 25 3.10 10.76 8.16
N ASN A 26 3.06 10.02 7.03
CA ASN A 26 2.16 10.28 5.91
C ASN A 26 0.72 9.80 6.17
N LEU A 27 0.05 10.45 7.13
CA LEU A 27 -1.30 10.11 7.56
C LEU A 27 -2.34 10.09 6.41
N PRO A 28 -2.33 11.01 5.43
CA PRO A 28 -3.24 10.95 4.29
C PRO A 28 -3.11 9.67 3.48
N MET A 29 -1.87 9.24 3.19
CA MET A 29 -1.62 8.01 2.42
C MET A 29 -2.03 6.77 3.21
N ARG A 30 -1.71 6.69 4.51
CA ARG A 30 -2.14 5.57 5.37
C ARG A 30 -3.66 5.40 5.38
N ARG A 31 -4.41 6.50 5.55
CA ARG A 31 -5.87 6.49 5.50
C ARG A 31 -6.41 6.09 4.13
N LEU A 32 -5.76 6.50 3.05
CA LEU A 32 -6.13 6.07 1.70
C LEU A 32 -5.95 4.56 1.53
N LEU A 33 -4.81 4.02 1.96
CA LEU A 33 -4.49 2.59 1.88
C LEU A 33 -5.48 1.75 2.69
N GLU A 34 -5.78 2.15 3.92
CA GLU A 34 -6.80 1.50 4.77
C GLU A 34 -8.18 1.50 4.07
N ARG A 35 -8.60 2.64 3.51
CA ARG A 35 -9.88 2.76 2.78
C ARG A 35 -9.92 1.92 1.51
N GLU A 36 -8.79 1.76 0.84
CA GLU A 36 -8.63 0.88 -0.32
C GLU A 36 -8.30 -0.56 0.08
N GLY A 37 -8.53 -0.97 1.34
CA GLY A 37 -8.46 -2.38 1.76
C GLY A 37 -7.05 -2.97 1.79
N PHE A 38 -6.02 -2.14 1.87
CA PHE A 38 -4.68 -2.59 2.21
C PHE A 38 -4.58 -2.82 3.72
N GLN A 39 -3.80 -3.83 4.12
CA GLN A 39 -3.52 -4.17 5.51
C GLN A 39 -2.03 -4.01 5.81
N PRO A 40 -1.64 -3.71 7.07
CA PRO A 40 -0.24 -3.66 7.47
C PRO A 40 0.45 -5.00 7.20
N SER A 41 1.68 -4.95 6.70
CA SER A 41 2.47 -6.12 6.32
C SER A 41 3.94 -6.05 6.75
N GLY A 42 4.39 -4.94 7.34
CA GLY A 42 5.75 -4.80 7.84
C GLY A 42 6.14 -3.34 8.08
N VAL A 43 7.38 -3.15 8.51
CA VAL A 43 8.02 -1.85 8.70
C VAL A 43 9.45 -1.96 8.17
N ILE A 44 9.90 -0.94 7.46
CA ILE A 44 11.30 -0.80 7.04
C ILE A 44 11.85 0.44 7.73
N ASP A 45 12.76 0.21 8.67
CA ASP A 45 13.50 1.27 9.35
C ASP A 45 14.69 1.74 8.50
N ASN A 46 15.33 2.83 8.93
CA ASN A 46 16.58 3.35 8.37
C ASN A 46 16.53 3.87 6.91
N LEU A 47 15.33 4.17 6.39
CA LEU A 47 15.17 4.90 5.12
C LEU A 47 15.12 6.42 5.35
N ASP A 48 14.31 6.85 6.32
CA ASP A 48 14.26 8.23 6.80
C ASP A 48 14.42 8.26 8.32
N GLU A 49 15.23 9.19 8.82
CA GLU A 49 15.53 9.29 10.25
C GLU A 49 14.28 9.63 11.06
N GLY A 50 13.90 8.73 11.98
CA GLY A 50 12.71 8.89 12.83
C GLY A 50 11.36 8.70 12.13
N ASP A 51 11.34 8.36 10.84
CA ASP A 51 10.09 8.21 10.07
C ASP A 51 10.09 6.97 9.16
N PRO A 52 9.98 5.77 9.76
CA PRO A 52 10.12 4.53 9.01
C PRO A 52 9.00 4.33 7.99
N GLU A 53 9.30 3.58 6.93
CA GLU A 53 8.34 3.19 5.92
C GLU A 53 7.44 2.07 6.46
N LEU A 54 6.13 2.29 6.40
CA LEU A 54 5.12 1.29 6.75
C LEU A 54 4.75 0.52 5.48
N VAL A 55 4.94 -0.79 5.49
CA VAL A 55 4.63 -1.66 4.35
C VAL A 55 3.20 -2.16 4.48
N PHE A 56 2.46 -2.10 3.38
CA PHE A 56 1.09 -2.56 3.28
C PHE A 56 0.93 -3.57 2.14
N VAL A 57 0.00 -4.51 2.33
CA VAL A 57 -0.39 -5.50 1.32
C VAL A 57 -1.88 -5.43 1.06
N ARG A 58 -2.29 -5.63 -0.19
CA ARG A 58 -3.66 -5.98 -0.54
C ARG A 58 -3.64 -7.26 -1.33
N PHE A 59 -4.33 -8.28 -0.82
CA PHE A 59 -4.55 -9.52 -1.56
C PHE A 59 -5.58 -9.28 -2.66
N LEU A 60 -5.27 -9.75 -3.86
CA LEU A 60 -6.13 -9.70 -5.04
C LEU A 60 -6.66 -11.11 -5.26
N ALA A 61 -7.94 -11.22 -5.62
CA ALA A 61 -8.47 -12.52 -6.04
C ALA A 61 -7.66 -12.99 -7.27
N PRO A 62 -7.35 -14.29 -7.40
CA PRO A 62 -6.68 -14.79 -8.60
C PRO A 62 -7.48 -14.35 -9.83
N SER A 63 -6.83 -13.68 -10.77
CA SER A 63 -7.40 -13.48 -12.11
C SER A 63 -7.70 -14.85 -12.69
N ARG A 64 -8.98 -15.16 -12.90
CA ARG A 64 -9.44 -16.39 -13.54
C ARG A 64 -8.91 -16.53 -14.96
#